data_AF-A0A1F5EJ16-F1
#
_entry.id   AF-A0A1F5EJ16-F1
#
_cell.length_a   1.000
_cell.length_b   1.000
_cell.length_c   1.000
_cell.angle_alpha   90.00
_cell.angle_beta   90.00
_cell.angle_gamma   90.00
#
_symmetry.space_group_name_H-M   'P 1'
#
loop_
_entity.id
_entity.type
_entity.pdbx_description
1 polymer ?
#
loop_
_entity_poly.entity_id
_entity_poly.type
_entity_poly.pdbx_seq_one_letter_code
_entity_poly.pdbx_strand_id
1 'polypeptide(L)'
;MRESIRYLTNKIKLVSDFFNSQDVFLVFTIILVASASFGLGRLSKITENDFPLQINNIASVSEVIESNEVKGNYVVSKNGSKYHLPWCSGAQRISETNKIWFETKEEAENKGYTPAANCKGI
;
A
#
# COMPACT_ATOMS: atom_id res chain seq x y z
N MET A 1 -53.44 -1.96 -24.30
CA MET A 1 -51.98 -2.22 -24.26
C MET A 1 -51.20 -1.48 -25.35
N ARG A 2 -51.66 -1.44 -26.62
CA ARG A 2 -50.96 -0.71 -27.71
C ARG A 2 -50.89 0.81 -27.54
N GLU A 3 -51.90 1.43 -26.91
CA GLU A 3 -51.94 2.87 -26.62
C GLU A 3 -50.82 3.34 -25.66
N SER A 4 -50.58 2.61 -24.57
CA SER A 4 -49.50 2.95 -23.60
C SER A 4 -48.11 2.84 -24.21
N ILE A 5 -47.88 1.86 -25.09
CA ILE A 5 -46.59 1.70 -25.75
C ILE A 5 -46.35 2.88 -26.70
N ARG A 6 -47.35 3.31 -27.48
CA ARG A 6 -47.27 4.47 -28.38
C ARG A 6 -47.01 5.78 -27.63
N TYR A 7 -47.65 5.97 -26.48
CA TYR A 7 -47.41 7.12 -25.62
C TYR A 7 -45.96 7.19 -25.13
N LEU A 8 -45.41 6.06 -24.66
CA LEU A 8 -44.02 5.97 -24.23
C LEU A 8 -43.04 6.17 -25.39
N THR A 9 -43.33 5.60 -26.57
CA THR A 9 -42.45 5.78 -27.75
C THR A 9 -42.45 7.23 -28.23
N ASN A 10 -43.60 7.91 -28.27
CA ASN A 10 -43.66 9.33 -28.65
C ASN A 10 -42.93 10.21 -27.64
N LYS A 11 -43.02 9.91 -26.34
CA LYS A 11 -42.30 10.65 -25.29
C LYS A 11 -40.79 10.45 -25.38
N ILE A 12 -40.34 9.22 -25.65
CA ILE A 12 -38.92 8.89 -25.87
C ILE A 12 -38.39 9.55 -27.15
N LYS A 13 -39.18 9.60 -28.22
CA LYS A 13 -38.80 10.22 -29.49
C LYS A 13 -38.64 11.73 -29.36
N LEU A 14 -39.52 12.39 -28.59
CA LEU A 14 -39.44 13.81 -28.27
C LEU A 14 -38.19 14.16 -27.44
N VAL A 15 -37.77 13.26 -26.56
CA VAL A 15 -36.51 13.38 -25.80
C VAL A 15 -35.31 13.12 -26.70
N SER A 16 -35.38 12.11 -27.57
CA SER A 16 -34.33 11.78 -28.55
C SER A 16 -34.05 12.90 -29.53
N ASP A 17 -35.08 13.62 -29.99
CA ASP A 17 -34.93 14.76 -30.91
C ASP A 17 -34.30 15.99 -30.21
N PHE A 18 -34.34 16.04 -28.87
CA PHE A 18 -33.70 17.08 -28.06
C PHE A 18 -32.20 16.83 -27.84
N PHE A 19 -31.74 15.59 -28.05
CA PHE A 19 -30.35 15.21 -27.92
C PHE A 19 -29.68 15.18 -29.30
N ASN A 20 -29.15 16.33 -29.74
CA ASN A 20 -28.32 16.40 -30.93
C ASN A 20 -27.06 15.54 -30.75
N SER A 21 -26.47 15.04 -31.83
CA SER A 21 -25.26 14.18 -31.76
C SER A 21 -24.11 14.84 -30.98
N GLN A 22 -24.03 16.18 -31.06
CA GLN A 22 -23.06 16.99 -30.33
C GLN A 22 -23.35 17.05 -28.82
N ASP A 23 -24.62 17.14 -28.42
CA ASP A 23 -25.02 17.13 -27.00
C ASP A 23 -24.84 15.74 -26.38
N VAL A 24 -25.12 14.68 -27.15
CA VAL A 24 -24.85 13.29 -26.74
C VAL A 24 -23.36 13.07 -26.52
N PHE A 25 -22.51 13.58 -27.41
CA PHE A 25 -21.06 13.50 -27.25
C PHE A 25 -20.57 14.27 -26.03
N LEU A 26 -21.12 15.47 -25.77
CA LEU A 26 -20.80 16.26 -24.60
C LEU A 26 -21.22 15.56 -23.30
N VAL A 27 -22.42 14.98 -23.25
CA VAL A 27 -22.89 14.22 -22.07
C VAL A 27 -22.02 12.97 -21.86
N PHE A 28 -21.70 12.24 -22.92
CA PHE A 28 -20.85 11.05 -22.83
C PHE A 28 -19.44 11.37 -22.33
N THR A 29 -18.83 12.45 -22.84
CA THR A 29 -17.50 12.89 -22.40
C THR A 29 -17.51 13.34 -20.95
N ILE A 30 -18.54 14.05 -20.47
CA ILE A 30 -18.69 14.39 -19.05
C ILE A 30 -18.77 13.12 -18.19
N ILE A 31 -19.57 12.13 -18.58
CA ILE A 31 -19.71 10.86 -17.85
C ILE A 31 -18.37 10.10 -17.81
N LEU A 32 -17.64 10.08 -18.92
CA LEU A 32 -16.36 9.40 -19.03
C LEU A 32 -15.30 10.07 -18.14
N VAL A 33 -15.22 11.41 -18.17
CA VAL A 33 -14.32 12.18 -17.29
C VAL A 33 -14.67 11.94 -15.83
N ALA A 34 -15.95 11.98 -15.46
CA ALA A 34 -16.39 11.72 -14.09
C ALA A 34 -16.02 10.30 -13.61
N SER A 35 -16.23 9.30 -14.47
CA SER A 35 -15.90 7.90 -14.16
C SER A 35 -14.39 7.69 -14.01
N ALA A 36 -13.59 8.32 -14.87
CA ALA A 36 -12.13 8.28 -14.80
C ALA A 36 -11.59 8.96 -13.54
N SER A 37 -12.08 10.16 -13.20
CA SER A 37 -11.71 10.87 -11.97
C SER A 37 -12.10 10.10 -10.71
N PHE A 38 -13.29 9.49 -10.69
CA PHE A 38 -13.73 8.64 -9.58
C PHE A 38 -12.86 7.38 -9.44
N GLY A 39 -12.52 6.73 -10.56
CA GLY A 39 -11.63 5.58 -10.59
C GLY A 39 -10.24 5.91 -10.03
N LEU A 40 -9.65 7.02 -10.45
CA LEU A 40 -8.37 7.52 -9.92
C LEU A 40 -8.44 7.89 -8.44
N GLY A 41 -9.53 8.52 -7.98
CA GLY A 41 -9.74 8.82 -6.57
C GLY A 41 -9.87 7.56 -5.70
N ARG A 42 -10.53 6.52 -6.20
CA ARG A 42 -10.59 5.20 -5.53
C ARG A 42 -9.24 4.51 -5.51
N LEU A 43 -8.45 4.62 -6.59
CA LEU A 43 -7.11 4.05 -6.68
C LEU A 43 -6.12 4.79 -5.77
N SER A 44 -6.27 6.10 -5.59
CA SER A 44 -5.46 6.90 -4.67
C SER A 44 -5.61 6.49 -3.20
N LYS A 45 -6.68 5.76 -2.85
CA LYS A 45 -6.89 5.21 -1.51
C LYS A 45 -6.18 3.86 -1.29
N ILE A 46 -5.50 3.31 -2.31
CA ILE A 46 -4.84 2.00 -2.22
C ILE A 46 -3.47 2.03 -1.53
N THR A 47 -3.05 3.20 -1.05
CA THR A 47 -1.86 3.36 -0.19
C THR A 47 -2.25 4.05 1.12
N GLU A 48 -3.21 3.46 1.83
CA GLU A 48 -3.26 3.60 3.28
C GLU A 48 -2.19 2.65 3.84
N ASN A 49 -0.97 3.18 4.03
CA ASN A 49 -0.09 2.66 5.07
C ASN A 49 -0.78 2.99 6.40
N ASP A 50 -1.80 2.19 6.72
CA ASP A 50 -2.35 2.08 8.06
C ASP A 50 -1.23 1.49 8.92
N PHE A 51 -0.34 2.36 9.41
CA PHE A 51 0.37 2.03 10.62
C PHE A 51 -0.68 2.01 11.72
N PRO A 52 -1.02 0.84 12.29
CA PRO A 52 -2.03 0.77 13.33
C PRO A 52 -1.53 1.58 14.52
N LEU A 53 -2.26 2.62 14.90
CA LEU A 53 -2.03 3.34 16.14
C LEU A 53 -2.37 2.40 17.31
N GLN A 54 -1.35 1.74 17.86
CA GLN A 54 -1.48 0.96 19.10
C GLN A 54 -1.48 1.91 20.30
N ILE A 55 -2.68 2.22 20.82
CA ILE A 55 -2.84 2.84 22.14
C ILE A 55 -2.77 1.71 23.17
N ASN A 56 -1.58 1.46 23.72
CA ASN A 56 -1.39 0.49 24.80
C ASN A 56 -1.95 1.05 26.12
N ASN A 57 -3.19 0.67 26.43
CA ASN A 57 -3.66 0.65 27.82
C ASN A 57 -2.94 -0.47 28.57
N ILE A 58 -2.29 -0.09 29.67
CA ILE A 58 -1.58 -0.97 30.59
C ILE A 58 -2.62 -1.74 31.41
N ALA A 59 -3.06 -2.89 30.93
CA ALA A 59 -3.50 -4.02 31.74
C ALA A 59 -3.72 -5.26 30.87
N SER A 60 -3.04 -6.35 31.24
CA SER A 60 -3.30 -7.76 30.84
C SER A 60 -3.05 -8.19 29.37
N VAL A 61 -1.78 -8.54 29.13
CA VAL A 61 -1.24 -9.79 28.52
C VAL A 61 -1.82 -10.33 27.19
N SER A 62 -0.85 -10.55 26.30
CA SER A 62 -0.75 -11.50 25.18
C SER A 62 -1.07 -11.02 23.76
N GLU A 63 0.03 -11.06 22.99
CA GLU A 63 0.16 -11.29 21.56
C GLU A 63 0.29 -10.08 20.59
N VAL A 64 1.53 -10.02 20.08
CA VAL A 64 2.02 -9.66 18.74
C VAL A 64 2.24 -8.19 18.30
N ILE A 65 3.55 -7.88 18.26
CA ILE A 65 4.34 -7.31 17.15
C ILE A 65 4.36 -5.78 17.05
N GLU A 66 5.30 -5.25 17.84
CA GLU A 66 6.36 -4.34 17.45
C GLU A 66 6.41 -3.98 15.95
N SER A 67 5.81 -2.83 15.62
CA SER A 67 6.03 -2.10 14.39
C SER A 67 7.43 -1.50 14.38
N ASN A 68 8.44 -2.33 14.16
CA ASN A 68 9.68 -1.86 13.56
C ASN A 68 9.55 -2.12 12.07
N GLU A 69 9.40 -1.06 11.28
CA GLU A 69 9.68 -1.13 9.84
C GLU A 69 11.07 -1.78 9.69
N VAL A 70 11.09 -3.05 9.33
CA VAL A 70 12.32 -3.75 8.97
C VAL A 70 12.73 -3.18 7.62
N LYS A 71 13.44 -2.04 7.66
CA LYS A 71 13.90 -1.30 6.47
C LYS A 71 15.05 -1.98 5.73
N GLY A 72 15.48 -3.17 6.16
CA GLY A 72 16.49 -3.95 5.47
C GLY A 72 16.48 -5.40 5.92
N ASN A 73 16.86 -6.30 5.02
CA ASN A 73 16.88 -7.73 5.29
C ASN A 73 18.01 -8.11 6.26
N TYR A 74 19.09 -7.32 6.29
CA TYR A 74 20.26 -7.57 7.12
C TYR A 74 20.59 -6.35 7.98
N VAL A 75 20.82 -6.58 9.27
CA VAL A 75 21.18 -5.55 10.24
C VAL A 75 22.57 -5.80 10.81
N VAL A 76 23.34 -4.73 10.91
CA VAL A 76 24.71 -4.74 11.41
C VAL A 76 24.83 -3.73 12.54
N SER A 77 25.70 -4.01 13.51
CA SER A 77 26.08 -3.03 14.52
C SER A 77 27.22 -2.17 13.98
N LYS A 78 27.15 -0.84 14.14
CA LYS A 78 28.27 0.09 13.88
C LYS A 78 29.59 -0.36 14.52
N ASN A 79 29.50 -0.98 15.70
CA ASN A 79 30.64 -1.47 16.47
C ASN A 79 30.91 -2.96 16.27
N GLY A 80 30.07 -3.64 15.50
CA GLY A 80 30.19 -5.07 15.21
C GLY A 80 30.82 -5.30 13.84
N SER A 81 31.25 -6.54 13.62
CA SER A 81 31.79 -7.00 12.34
C SER A 81 30.88 -8.04 11.67
N LYS A 82 29.69 -8.27 12.24
CA LYS A 82 28.77 -9.32 11.82
C LYS A 82 27.42 -8.76 11.43
N TYR A 83 26.84 -9.31 10.36
CA TYR A 83 25.47 -9.04 9.96
C TYR A 83 24.52 -10.12 10.47
N HIS A 84 23.34 -9.68 10.84
CA HIS A 84 22.30 -10.47 11.48
C HIS A 84 20.98 -10.27 10.73
N LEU A 85 20.05 -11.22 10.90
CA LEU A 85 18.67 -11.00 10.49
C LEU A 85 17.91 -10.23 11.60
N PRO A 86 16.89 -9.43 11.25
CA PRO A 86 16.13 -8.61 12.20
C PRO A 86 15.51 -9.39 13.37
N TRP A 87 15.16 -10.65 13.13
CA TRP A 87 14.59 -11.56 14.14
C TRP A 87 15.65 -12.26 15.02
N CYS A 88 16.94 -12.13 14.70
CA CYS A 88 17.99 -12.79 15.43
C CYS A 88 18.27 -12.10 16.76
N SER A 89 18.58 -12.86 17.81
CA SER A 89 18.91 -12.34 19.14
C SER A 89 20.06 -11.33 19.13
N GLY A 90 21.01 -11.49 18.20
CA GLY A 90 22.09 -10.53 17.99
C GLY A 90 21.58 -9.16 17.55
N ALA A 91 20.59 -9.12 16.65
CA ALA A 91 20.01 -7.89 16.11
C ALA A 91 19.19 -7.10 17.14
N GLN A 92 18.38 -7.81 17.93
CA GLN A 92 17.50 -7.20 18.95
C GLN A 92 18.28 -6.50 20.07
N ARG A 93 19.53 -6.91 20.32
CA ARG A 93 20.39 -6.33 21.35
C ARG A 93 21.16 -5.10 20.88
N ILE A 94 21.16 -4.80 19.58
CA ILE A 94 21.81 -3.61 19.03
C ILE A 94 20.90 -2.43 19.31
N SER A 95 21.46 -1.33 19.85
CA SER A 95 20.70 -0.09 20.02
C SER A 95 20.34 0.53 18.67
N GLU A 96 19.17 1.13 18.55
CA GLU A 96 18.68 1.79 17.31
C GLU A 96 19.71 2.75 16.70
N THR A 97 20.44 3.52 17.52
CA THR A 97 21.49 4.45 17.08
C THR A 97 22.67 3.76 16.38
N ASN A 98 22.89 2.48 16.67
CA ASN A 98 24.00 1.68 16.17
C ASN A 98 23.58 0.65 15.12
N LYS A 99 22.29 0.57 14.75
CA LYS A 99 21.84 -0.30 13.66
C LYS A 99 22.16 0.34 12.31
N ILE A 100 22.77 -0.45 11.44
CA ILE A 100 22.90 -0.16 10.01
C ILE A 100 22.15 -1.26 9.26
N TRP A 101 21.30 -0.86 8.32
CA TRP A 101 20.48 -1.76 7.53
C TRP A 101 21.05 -1.91 6.12
N PHE A 102 20.99 -3.13 5.62
CA PHE A 102 21.41 -3.52 4.28
C PHE A 102 20.27 -4.24 3.57
N GLU A 103 20.09 -3.91 2.28
CA GLU A 103 19.10 -4.57 1.43
C GLU A 103 19.58 -5.95 0.97
N THR A 104 20.89 -6.10 0.70
CA THR A 104 21.49 -7.33 0.22
C THR A 104 22.66 -7.80 1.10
N LYS A 105 22.92 -9.12 1.06
CA LYS A 105 24.07 -9.73 1.74
C LYS A 105 25.38 -9.28 1.11
N GLU A 106 25.41 -9.11 -0.22
CA GLU A 106 26.64 -8.72 -0.93
C GLU A 106 27.09 -7.32 -0.52
N GLU A 107 26.16 -6.40 -0.22
CA GLU A 107 26.52 -5.06 0.23
C GLU A 107 27.18 -5.09 1.61
N ALA A 108 26.67 -5.91 2.53
CA ALA A 108 27.25 -6.11 3.85
C ALA A 108 28.65 -6.75 3.76
N GLU A 109 28.80 -7.76 2.91
CA GLU A 109 30.08 -8.45 2.70
C GLU A 109 31.11 -7.55 2.01
N ASN A 110 30.71 -6.73 1.04
CA ASN A 110 31.58 -5.75 0.38
C ASN A 110 32.06 -4.66 1.35
N LYS A 111 31.26 -4.37 2.39
CA LYS A 111 31.66 -3.49 3.50
C LYS A 111 32.49 -4.21 4.58
N GLY A 112 32.81 -5.50 4.40
CA GLY A 112 33.66 -6.29 5.27
C GLY A 112 32.94 -6.95 6.45
N TYR A 113 31.61 -7.02 6.41
CA TYR A 113 30.82 -7.70 7.45
C TYR A 113 30.64 -9.18 7.14
N THR A 114 30.66 -10.01 8.18
CA THR A 114 30.57 -11.47 8.08
C THR A 114 29.23 -12.01 8.57
N PRO A 115 28.77 -13.18 8.09
CA PRO A 115 27.53 -13.77 8.58
C PRO A 115 27.66 -14.16 10.05
N ALA A 116 26.62 -13.86 10.82
CA ALA A 116 26.56 -14.22 12.21
C ALA A 116 26.26 -15.72 12.42
N ALA A 117 27.23 -16.45 12.99
CA ALA A 117 27.10 -17.88 13.26
C ALA A 117 25.90 -18.26 14.17
N ASN A 118 25.36 -17.30 14.93
CA ASN A 118 24.25 -17.51 15.86
C ASN A 118 22.86 -17.26 15.25
N CYS A 119 22.76 -16.88 13.97
CA CYS A 119 21.48 -16.74 13.29
C CYS A 119 21.30 -17.84 12.24
N LYS A 120 20.16 -18.52 12.27
CA LYS A 120 19.86 -19.65 11.39
C LYS A 120 19.30 -19.13 10.06
N GLY A 121 20.00 -19.33 8.95
CA GLY A 121 19.51 -18.91 7.62
C GLY A 121 20.20 -17.68 7.02
N ILE A 122 21.45 -17.43 7.43
CA ILE A 122 22.41 -16.54 6.77
C ILE A 122 23.63 -17.32 6.31
#